data_AF-A0A9Q4TDQ6-F1
#
_entry.id   AF-A0A9Q4TDQ6-F1
#
_cell.length_a   1.000
_cell.length_b   1.000
_cell.length_c   1.000
_cell.angle_alpha   90.00
_cell.angle_beta   90.00
_cell.angle_gamma   90.00
#
_symmetry.space_group_name_H-M   'P 1'
#
loop_
_entity.id
_entity.type
_entity.pdbx_description
1 polymer ?
#
loop_
_entity_poly.entity_id
_entity_poly.type
_entity_poly.pdbx_seq_one_letter_code
_entity_poly.pdbx_strand_id
1 'polypeptide(L)'
;MKITGTSMNKVISIYEVNNKKMQKSEKVSLKDTIEVSKLGRELSSFDNEEVTSISSKRIEEIKSQIAKGTYNVDSKLIAKKMLENMKNQK
;
A
#
# COMPACT_ATOMS: atom_id res chain seq x y z
N MET A 1 -59.17 -49.43 11.10
CA MET A 1 -58.90 -47.99 11.18
C MET A 1 -57.56 -47.71 10.49
N LYS A 2 -57.55 -46.98 9.37
CA LYS A 2 -56.34 -46.74 8.55
C LYS A 2 -55.82 -45.34 8.84
N ILE A 3 -54.71 -45.25 9.57
CA ILE A 3 -54.12 -43.97 10.01
C ILE A 3 -53.11 -43.54 8.93
N THR A 4 -53.45 -42.55 8.12
CA THR A 4 -52.57 -42.05 7.06
C THR A 4 -51.48 -41.15 7.65
N GLY A 5 -50.21 -41.53 7.51
CA GLY A 5 -49.02 -40.84 8.03
C GLY A 5 -48.65 -39.50 7.35
N THR A 6 -49.61 -38.84 6.69
CA THR A 6 -49.41 -37.56 6.00
C THR A 6 -49.20 -36.39 6.96
N SER A 7 -49.64 -36.52 8.22
CA SER A 7 -49.43 -35.51 9.27
C SER A 7 -47.98 -35.48 9.79
N MET A 8 -47.29 -36.62 9.87
CA MET A 8 -45.91 -36.69 10.35
C MET A 8 -44.93 -36.00 9.40
N ASN A 9 -45.12 -36.16 8.08
CA ASN A 9 -44.28 -35.48 7.07
C ASN A 9 -44.40 -33.96 7.15
N LYS A 10 -45.58 -33.43 7.50
CA LYS A 10 -45.80 -31.99 7.70
C LYS A 10 -45.09 -31.46 8.94
N VAL A 11 -44.96 -32.27 9.99
CA VAL A 11 -44.23 -31.90 11.21
C VAL A 11 -42.72 -31.90 10.95
N ILE A 12 -42.21 -32.90 10.23
CA ILE A 12 -40.79 -33.02 9.88
C ILE A 12 -40.31 -31.82 9.04
N SER A 13 -41.10 -31.39 8.05
CA SER A 13 -40.72 -30.24 7.21
C SER A 13 -40.67 -28.92 7.97
N ILE A 14 -41.47 -28.75 9.04
CA ILE A 14 -41.42 -27.56 9.89
C ILE A 14 -40.10 -27.49 10.66
N TYR A 15 -39.60 -28.63 11.17
CA TYR A 15 -38.31 -28.70 11.84
C TYR A 15 -37.13 -28.47 10.87
N GLU A 16 -37.22 -28.94 9.62
CA GLU A 16 -36.22 -28.68 8.59
C GLU A 16 -36.13 -27.20 8.19
N VAL A 17 -37.28 -26.51 8.13
CA VAL A 17 -37.32 -25.06 7.83
C VAL A 17 -36.72 -24.25 8.98
N ASN A 18 -36.88 -24.68 10.23
CA ASN A 18 -36.32 -24.00 11.40
C ASN A 18 -34.79 -24.16 11.54
N ASN A 19 -34.21 -25.19 10.90
CA ASN A 19 -32.76 -25.42 10.84
C ASN A 19 -32.06 -24.65 9.70
N LYS A 20 -32.78 -23.84 8.93
CA LYS A 20 -32.15 -22.92 7.99
C LYS A 20 -31.42 -21.84 8.77
N LYS A 21 -30.10 -21.99 8.91
CA LYS A 21 -29.20 -20.95 9.42
C LYS A 21 -29.54 -19.64 8.70
N MET A 22 -30.08 -18.67 9.42
CA MET A 22 -30.26 -17.30 8.92
C MET A 22 -28.89 -16.83 8.42
N GLN A 23 -28.76 -16.67 7.10
CA GLN A 23 -27.58 -16.03 6.53
C GLN A 23 -27.62 -14.58 7.00
N LYS A 24 -26.70 -14.24 7.89
CA LYS A 24 -26.50 -12.88 8.35
C LYS A 24 -26.06 -12.09 7.13
N SER A 25 -26.92 -11.21 6.61
CA SER A 25 -26.55 -10.28 5.56
C SER A 25 -25.40 -9.43 6.09
N GLU A 26 -24.24 -9.52 5.45
CA GLU A 26 -23.12 -8.65 5.78
C GLU A 26 -23.56 -7.21 5.61
N LYS A 27 -23.44 -6.40 6.67
CA LYS A 27 -23.67 -4.96 6.57
C LYS A 27 -22.56 -4.41 5.67
N VAL A 28 -22.91 -4.06 4.44
CA VAL A 28 -22.01 -3.36 3.52
C VAL A 28 -21.74 -1.99 4.12
N SER A 29 -20.62 -1.87 4.82
CA SER A 29 -20.10 -0.58 5.28
C SER A 29 -19.57 0.15 4.07
N LEU A 30 -20.33 1.13 3.57
CA LEU A 30 -19.82 2.10 2.61
C LEU A 30 -18.73 2.91 3.33
N LYS A 31 -17.47 2.59 3.05
CA LYS A 31 -16.31 3.35 3.52
C LYS A 31 -15.81 4.16 2.34
N ASP A 32 -15.31 5.35 2.63
CA ASP A 32 -14.63 6.14 1.61
C ASP A 32 -13.37 5.39 1.16
N THR A 33 -13.24 5.19 -0.14
CA THR A 33 -12.08 4.55 -0.77
C THR A 33 -11.33 5.59 -1.59
N ILE A 34 -10.02 5.71 -1.34
CA ILE A 34 -9.13 6.50 -2.18
C ILE A 34 -8.49 5.54 -3.18
N GLU A 35 -8.74 5.76 -4.47
CA GLU A 35 -8.13 4.97 -5.54
C GLU A 35 -6.87 5.67 -6.04
N VAL A 36 -5.73 5.00 -5.88
CA VAL A 36 -4.47 5.40 -6.51
C VAL A 36 -4.33 4.58 -7.79
N SER A 37 -3.97 5.24 -8.90
CA SER A 37 -3.76 4.54 -10.17
C SER A 37 -2.71 3.43 -10.00
N LYS A 38 -2.97 2.26 -10.59
CA LYS A 38 -2.04 1.12 -10.57
C LYS A 38 -0.64 1.55 -11.05
N LEU A 39 -0.60 2.34 -12.13
CA LEU A 39 0.61 2.92 -12.68
C LEU A 39 1.33 3.82 -11.67
N GLY A 40 0.61 4.74 -11.00
CA GLY A 40 1.21 5.63 -10.01
C GLY A 40 1.77 4.86 -8.80
N ARG A 41 1.09 3.78 -8.38
CA ARG A 41 1.59 2.89 -7.33
C ARG A 41 2.86 2.15 -7.75
N GLU A 42 2.92 1.67 -8.99
CA GLU A 42 4.11 1.00 -9.55
C GLU A 42 5.29 1.99 -9.68
N LEU A 43 5.04 3.20 -10.17
CA LEU A 43 6.06 4.25 -10.30
C LEU A 43 6.62 4.73 -8.96
N SER A 44 5.76 4.85 -7.93
CA SER A 44 6.18 5.26 -6.59
C SER A 44 7.17 4.29 -5.94
N SER A 45 7.15 3.00 -6.31
CA SER A 45 8.12 2.03 -5.80
C SER A 45 9.55 2.34 -6.26
N PHE A 46 9.72 2.97 -7.43
CA PHE A 46 11.04 3.34 -7.96
C PHE A 46 11.62 4.61 -7.32
N ASP A 47 10.77 5.49 -6.78
CA ASP A 47 11.23 6.69 -6.03
C ASP A 47 11.72 6.36 -4.61
N ASN A 48 11.29 5.22 -4.05
CA ASN A 48 11.68 4.76 -2.72
C ASN A 48 12.90 3.83 -2.72
N GLU A 49 13.44 3.50 -3.90
CA GLU A 49 14.81 2.99 -3.96
C GLU A 49 15.72 4.15 -3.57
N GLU A 50 15.99 4.24 -2.26
CA GLU A 50 17.12 4.95 -1.66
C GLU A 50 18.19 5.11 -2.70
N VAL A 51 18.58 6.37 -2.98
CA VAL A 51 19.89 6.90 -3.38
C VAL A 51 21.05 5.88 -3.36
N THR A 52 20.84 4.80 -4.11
CA THR A 52 21.57 3.52 -4.24
C THR A 52 22.90 3.64 -4.92
N SER A 53 22.84 4.46 -5.97
CA SER A 53 23.82 4.46 -7.04
C SER A 53 24.80 5.63 -6.88
N ILE A 54 25.13 6.01 -5.65
CA ILE A 54 26.37 6.75 -5.45
C ILE A 54 27.49 5.75 -5.76
N SER A 55 27.98 5.80 -7.00
CA SER A 55 29.07 4.96 -7.46
C SER A 55 30.25 5.09 -6.49
N SER A 56 30.76 3.96 -6.00
CA SER A 56 31.94 3.91 -5.12
C SER A 56 33.12 4.72 -5.67
N LYS A 57 33.28 4.70 -7.00
CA LYS A 57 34.26 5.50 -7.74
C LYS A 57 34.12 7.01 -7.47
N ARG A 58 32.89 7.52 -7.42
CA ARG A 58 32.63 8.94 -7.16
C ARG A 58 33.04 9.35 -5.74
N ILE A 59 32.84 8.46 -4.77
CA ILE A 59 33.25 8.67 -3.39
C ILE A 59 34.77 8.74 -3.28
N GLU A 60 35.47 7.82 -3.95
CA GLU A 60 36.95 7.80 -3.97
C GLU A 60 37.53 9.05 -4.65
N GLU A 61 36.95 9.50 -5.75
CA GLU A 61 37.35 10.75 -6.42
C GLU A 61 37.24 11.95 -5.48
N ILE A 62 36.10 12.10 -4.79
CA ILE A 62 35.89 13.21 -3.84
C ILE A 62 36.87 13.11 -2.68
N LYS A 63 37.05 11.92 -2.09
CA LYS A 63 38.05 11.69 -1.03
C LYS A 63 39.46 12.07 -1.48
N SER A 64 39.84 11.71 -2.71
CA SER A 64 41.14 12.08 -3.28
C SER A 64 41.30 13.59 -3.46
N GLN A 65 40.26 14.27 -3.96
CA GLN A 65 40.27 15.72 -4.13
C GLN A 65 40.38 16.47 -2.79
N ILE A 66 39.71 15.97 -1.74
CA ILE A 66 39.80 16.51 -0.38
C ILE A 66 41.21 16.29 0.17
N ALA A 67 41.76 15.09 0.07
CA ALA A 67 43.11 14.77 0.56
C ALA A 67 44.20 15.62 -0.13
N LYS A 68 44.02 15.93 -1.42
CA LYS A 68 44.92 16.80 -2.19
C LYS A 68 44.67 18.30 -1.98
N GLY A 69 43.63 18.68 -1.22
CA GLY A 69 43.24 20.08 -1.01
C GLY A 69 42.65 20.78 -2.24
N THR A 70 42.32 20.02 -3.30
CA THR A 70 41.80 20.55 -4.57
C THR A 70 40.27 20.55 -4.66
N TYR A 71 39.58 20.12 -3.59
CA TYR A 71 38.12 20.12 -3.54
C TYR A 71 37.58 21.53 -3.30
N ASN A 72 37.01 22.15 -4.33
CA ASN A 72 36.41 23.48 -4.22
C ASN A 72 34.91 23.37 -3.94
N VAL A 73 34.46 24.02 -2.88
CA VAL A 73 33.06 24.01 -2.44
C VAL A 73 32.29 25.15 -3.10
N ASP A 74 31.41 24.85 -4.04
CA ASP A 74 30.57 25.86 -4.69
C ASP A 74 29.36 26.24 -3.82
N SER A 75 29.41 27.43 -3.22
CA SER A 75 28.34 27.97 -2.37
C SER A 75 27.01 28.17 -3.10
N LYS A 76 27.03 28.46 -4.40
CA LYS A 76 25.83 28.65 -5.22
C LYS A 76 25.09 27.32 -5.40
N LEU A 77 25.84 26.25 -5.63
CA LEU A 77 25.28 24.91 -5.76
C LEU A 77 24.63 24.45 -4.44
N ILE A 78 25.28 24.72 -3.32
CA ILE A 78 24.75 24.41 -1.98
C ILE A 78 23.43 25.13 -1.74
N ALA A 79 23.41 26.46 -1.93
CA ALA A 79 22.20 27.25 -1.73
C ALA A 79 21.04 26.79 -2.63
N LYS A 80 21.34 26.46 -3.90
CA LYS A 80 20.35 25.92 -4.83
C LYS A 80 19.75 24.60 -4.31
N LYS A 81 20.59 23.67 -3.85
CA LYS A 81 20.14 22.36 -3.33
C LYS A 81 19.33 22.49 -2.03
N MET A 82 19.72 23.42 -1.14
CA MET A 82 18.93 23.74 0.05
C MET A 82 17.52 24.22 -0.32
N LEU A 83 17.41 25.14 -1.27
CA LEU A 83 16.11 25.65 -1.74
C LEU A 83 15.27 24.59 -2.45
N GLU A 84 15.89 23.73 -3.26
CA GLU A 84 15.20 22.59 -3.91
C GLU A 84 14.60 21.64 -2.86
N ASN A 85 15.37 21.29 -1.82
CA ASN A 85 14.89 20.41 -0.77
C ASN A 85 13.73 21.03 0.02
N MET A 86 13.80 22.33 0.34
CA MET A 86 12.72 23.03 1.04
C MET A 86 11.42 23.11 0.22
N LYS A 87 11.52 23.20 -1.12
CA LYS A 87 10.34 23.28 -2.00
C LYS A 87 9.63 21.94 -2.18
N ASN A 88 10.35 20.82 -2.09
CA ASN A 88 9.81 19.48 -2.26
C ASN A 88 9.14 18.91 -0.99
N GLN A 89 9.14 19.63 0.13
CA GLN A 89 8.44 19.22 1.37
C GLN A 89 6.98 19.71 1.45
N LYS A 90 6.24 19.67 0.34
CA LYS A 90 4.81 20.02 0.30
C LYS A 90 3.95 18.83 -0.07
#